data_AF-A0AAV4QBZ7-F1
#
_entry.id   AF-A0AAV4QBZ7-F1
#
_cell.length_a   1.000
_cell.length_b   1.000
_cell.length_c   1.000
_cell.angle_alpha   90.00
_cell.angle_beta   90.00
_cell.angle_gamma   90.00
#
_symmetry.space_group_name_H-M   'P 1'
#
loop_
_entity.id
_entity.type
_entity.pdbx_description
1 polymer ?
#
loop_
_entity_poly.entity_id
_entity_poly.type
_entity_poly.pdbx_seq_one_letter_code
_entity_poly.pdbx_strand_id
1 'polypeptide(L)'
;MKHCSAKLNALEVLKTMANYLSPEIILDRLLPYLMFLANDKYPEVRVAVIQTLTESLSLIKSIMRSDSNIFPEYILPNLAHVAHDDAVIVRMAYAENIASLAETALRYLYIYEILLYLLIVLKTITKLH
;
A
#
# COMPACT_ATOMS: atom_id res chain seq x y z
N MET A 1 5.91 26.83 -6.77
CA MET A 1 5.17 25.99 -7.74
C MET A 1 6.04 24.93 -8.42
N LYS A 2 7.25 25.23 -8.92
CA LYS A 2 8.13 24.25 -9.63
C LYS A 2 8.37 22.92 -8.88
N HIS A 3 8.50 22.94 -7.56
CA HIS A 3 8.70 21.71 -6.76
C HIS A 3 7.44 20.85 -6.63
N CYS A 4 6.23 21.44 -6.64
CA CYS A 4 4.98 20.69 -6.58
C CYS A 4 4.75 19.92 -7.89
N SER A 5 4.88 20.61 -9.03
CA SER A 5 4.76 19.99 -10.36
C SER A 5 5.77 18.87 -10.57
N ALA A 6 7.01 19.04 -10.11
CA ALA A 6 8.03 17.98 -10.20
C ALA A 6 7.64 16.73 -9.39
N LYS A 7 7.10 16.90 -8.17
CA LYS A 7 6.63 15.79 -7.34
C LYS A 7 5.42 15.07 -7.96
N LEU A 8 4.45 15.82 -8.47
CA LEU A 8 3.29 15.25 -9.15
C LEU A 8 3.70 14.45 -10.39
N ASN A 9 4.59 15.00 -11.23
CA ASN A 9 5.11 14.28 -12.39
C ASN A 9 5.89 13.03 -11.99
N ALA A 10 6.68 13.09 -10.91
CA ALA A 10 7.40 11.93 -10.40
C ALA A 10 6.43 10.84 -9.90
N LEU A 11 5.37 11.22 -9.19
CA LEU A 11 4.34 10.29 -8.73
C LEU A 11 3.62 9.62 -9.90
N GLU A 12 3.30 10.36 -10.96
CA GLU A 12 2.67 9.80 -12.16
C GLU A 12 3.57 8.76 -12.86
N VAL A 13 4.87 9.05 -12.95
CA VAL A 13 5.85 8.10 -13.48
C VAL A 13 5.96 6.87 -12.58
N LEU A 14 6.07 7.05 -11.26
CA LEU A 14 6.15 5.95 -10.30
C LEU A 14 4.90 5.06 -10.35
N LYS A 15 3.73 5.68 -10.45
CA LYS A 15 2.44 5.01 -10.59
C LYS A 15 2.42 4.12 -11.84
N THR A 16 2.85 4.67 -12.98
CA THR A 16 2.95 3.90 -14.23
C THR A 16 3.94 2.74 -14.10
N MET A 17 5.12 3.01 -13.50
CA MET A 17 6.18 2.01 -13.30
C MET A 17 5.77 0.88 -12.34
N ALA A 18 4.89 1.14 -11.37
CA ALA A 18 4.47 0.15 -10.37
C ALA A 18 3.94 -1.16 -10.98
N ASN A 19 3.34 -1.10 -12.18
CA ASN A 19 2.88 -2.27 -12.93
C ASN A 19 4.00 -3.26 -13.32
N TYR A 20 5.25 -2.81 -13.31
CA TYR A 20 6.42 -3.58 -13.71
C TYR A 20 7.36 -3.89 -12.54
N LEU A 21 7.02 -3.46 -11.33
CA LEU A 21 7.84 -3.68 -10.14
C LEU A 21 7.41 -4.97 -9.43
N SER A 22 8.38 -5.64 -8.82
CA SER A 22 8.08 -6.77 -7.95
C SER A 22 7.41 -6.30 -6.65
N PRO A 23 6.62 -7.15 -5.98
CA PRO A 23 6.01 -6.82 -4.69
C PRO A 23 7.04 -6.31 -3.67
N GLU A 24 8.22 -6.92 -3.61
CA GLU A 24 9.28 -6.53 -2.68
C GLU A 24 9.74 -5.09 -2.93
N ILE A 25 9.92 -4.69 -4.19
CA ILE A 25 10.31 -3.31 -4.52
C ILE A 25 9.19 -2.32 -4.17
N ILE A 26 7.92 -2.70 -4.39
CA ILE A 26 6.79 -1.85 -4.02
C ILE A 26 6.75 -1.66 -2.50
N LEU A 27 6.90 -2.72 -1.72
CA LEU A 27 6.81 -2.67 -0.26
C LEU A 27 8.05 -2.07 0.42
N ASP A 28 9.26 -2.36 -0.06
CA ASP A 28 10.51 -1.94 0.59
C ASP A 28 10.98 -0.54 0.16
N ARG A 29 10.58 -0.08 -1.03
CA ARG A 29 11.09 1.17 -1.62
C ARG A 29 9.98 2.18 -1.91
N LEU A 30 8.98 1.77 -2.68
CA LEU A 30 7.93 2.68 -3.12
C LEU A 30 7.05 3.11 -1.94
N LEU A 31 6.61 2.15 -1.13
CA LEU A 31 5.72 2.38 0.01
C LEU A 31 6.32 3.36 1.03
N PRO A 32 7.57 3.21 1.52
CA PRO A 32 8.16 4.21 2.43
C PRO A 32 8.25 5.61 1.82
N TYR A 33 8.56 5.71 0.53
CA TYR A 33 8.62 6.99 -0.15
C TYR A 33 7.24 7.65 -0.28
N LEU A 34 6.21 6.87 -0.62
CA LEU A 34 4.83 7.35 -0.65
C LEU A 34 4.35 7.79 0.75
N MET A 35 4.66 7.03 1.80
CA MET A 35 4.32 7.43 3.18
C MET A 35 5.00 8.73 3.60
N PHE A 36 6.24 8.95 3.18
CA PHE A 36 6.91 10.23 3.39
C PHE A 36 6.16 11.38 2.68
N LEU A 37 5.77 11.19 1.41
CA LEU A 37 5.03 12.20 0.65
C LEU A 37 3.57 12.36 1.07
N ALA A 38 3.00 11.42 1.81
CA ALA A 38 1.66 11.57 2.40
C ALA A 38 1.61 12.75 3.38
N ASN A 39 2.76 13.22 3.87
CA ASN A 39 2.89 14.38 4.75
C ASN A 39 3.37 15.65 4.01
N ASP A 40 3.31 15.68 2.67
CA ASP A 40 3.76 16.83 1.89
C ASP A 40 2.96 18.09 2.21
N LYS A 41 3.60 19.25 2.20
CA LYS A 41 2.93 20.54 2.42
C LYS A 41 1.87 20.86 1.37
N TYR A 42 1.97 20.33 0.15
CA TYR A 42 1.02 20.56 -0.93
C TYR A 42 -0.10 19.50 -0.90
N PRO A 43 -1.37 19.91 -0.69
CA PRO A 43 -2.50 18.98 -0.67
C PRO A 43 -2.64 18.13 -1.94
N GLU A 44 -2.32 18.69 -3.10
CA GLU A 44 -2.38 18.00 -4.40
C GLU A 44 -1.39 16.83 -4.46
N VAL A 45 -0.21 16.98 -3.84
CA VAL A 45 0.77 15.90 -3.73
C VAL A 45 0.24 14.80 -2.82
N ARG A 46 -0.37 15.16 -1.68
CA ARG A 46 -0.97 14.17 -0.76
C ARG A 46 -2.12 13.39 -1.42
N VAL A 47 -2.96 14.06 -2.20
CA VAL A 47 -4.02 13.40 -3.02
C VAL A 47 -3.40 12.39 -3.98
N ALA A 48 -2.41 12.81 -4.77
CA ALA A 48 -1.75 11.94 -5.75
C ALA A 48 -1.07 10.74 -5.07
N VAL A 49 -0.52 10.92 -3.86
CA VAL A 49 0.05 9.84 -3.05
C VAL A 49 -1.01 8.82 -2.66
N ILE A 50 -2.17 9.23 -2.15
CA ILE A 50 -3.25 8.32 -1.74
C ILE A 50 -3.68 7.44 -2.91
N GLN A 51 -3.88 8.05 -4.08
CA GLN A 51 -4.26 7.34 -5.30
C GLN A 51 -3.16 6.38 -5.77
N THR A 52 -1.92 6.84 -5.81
CA THR A 52 -0.76 6.02 -6.23
C THR A 52 -0.52 4.86 -5.28
N LEU A 53 -0.65 5.08 -3.98
CA LEU A 53 -0.50 4.07 -2.93
C LEU A 53 -1.57 2.98 -3.09
N THR A 54 -2.83 3.37 -3.21
CA THR A 54 -3.96 2.45 -3.36
C THR A 54 -3.78 1.56 -4.58
N GLU A 55 -3.45 2.16 -5.72
CA GLU A 55 -3.21 1.41 -6.96
C GLU A 55 -2.01 0.47 -6.83
N SER A 56 -0.87 0.97 -6.34
CA SER A 56 0.37 0.18 -6.22
C SER A 56 0.18 -1.04 -5.32
N LEU A 57 -0.50 -0.89 -4.17
CA LEU A 57 -0.78 -2.00 -3.27
C LEU A 57 -1.77 -3.01 -3.88
N SER A 58 -2.72 -2.54 -4.70
CA SER A 58 -3.70 -3.40 -5.36
C SER A 58 -3.09 -4.33 -6.42
N LEU A 59 -1.94 -3.96 -6.99
CA LEU A 59 -1.20 -4.75 -7.99
C LEU A 59 -0.58 -6.00 -7.39
N ILE A 60 -0.20 -5.97 -6.10
CA ILE A 60 0.43 -7.09 -5.41
C ILE A 60 -0.61 -8.22 -5.22
N LYS A 61 -0.29 -9.39 -5.80
CA LYS A 61 -1.14 -10.59 -5.76
C LYS A 61 -0.64 -11.67 -4.79
N SER A 62 0.59 -11.56 -4.32
CA SER A 62 1.22 -12.46 -3.36
C SER A 62 2.15 -11.65 -2.46
N ILE A 63 2.21 -11.99 -1.18
CA ILE A 63 3.08 -11.33 -0.19
C ILE A 63 3.85 -12.37 0.59
N MET A 64 5.01 -11.99 1.13
CA MET A 64 5.75 -12.84 2.05
C MET A 64 5.08 -12.88 3.42
N ARG A 65 5.37 -13.93 4.19
CA ARG A 65 4.87 -14.05 5.57
C ARG A 65 5.32 -12.92 6.49
N SER A 66 6.50 -12.33 6.24
CA SER A 66 7.00 -11.19 6.99
C SER A 66 6.12 -9.95 6.82
N ASP A 67 5.37 -9.86 5.73
CA ASP A 67 4.68 -8.64 5.31
C ASP A 67 3.16 -8.74 5.54
N SER A 68 2.67 -9.84 6.11
CA SER A 68 1.23 -10.09 6.30
C SER A 68 0.55 -9.04 7.18
N ASN A 69 1.29 -8.47 8.13
CA ASN A 69 0.78 -7.46 9.06
C ASN A 69 1.09 -6.03 8.63
N ILE A 70 1.59 -5.81 7.41
CA ILE A 70 2.03 -4.48 6.98
C ILE A 70 0.89 -3.44 7.03
N PHE A 71 -0.36 -3.85 6.81
CA PHE A 71 -1.51 -2.95 6.92
C PHE A 71 -1.76 -2.46 8.35
N PRO A 72 -2.06 -3.34 9.33
CA PRO A 72 -2.31 -2.92 10.69
C PRO A 72 -1.09 -2.33 11.40
N GLU A 73 0.13 -2.80 11.10
CA GLU A 73 1.34 -2.38 11.82
C GLU A 73 2.00 -1.13 11.20
N TYR A 74 1.80 -0.87 9.90
CA TYR A 74 2.48 0.23 9.22
C TYR A 74 1.55 1.13 8.41
N ILE A 75 0.81 0.61 7.43
CA ILE A 75 0.06 1.43 6.46
C ILE A 75 -1.06 2.22 7.15
N LEU A 76 -1.95 1.54 7.89
CA LEU A 76 -3.11 2.20 8.52
C LEU A 76 -2.70 3.21 9.62
N PRO A 77 -1.74 2.91 10.51
CA PRO A 77 -1.23 3.91 11.45
C PRO A 77 -0.69 5.16 10.75
N ASN A 78 0.09 4.99 9.67
CA ASN A 78 0.64 6.11 8.92
C ASN A 78 -0.45 6.90 8.16
N LEU A 79 -1.55 6.27 7.75
CA LEU A 79 -2.66 6.96 7.07
C LEU A 79 -3.72 7.53 8.02
N ALA A 80 -3.66 7.26 9.33
CA ALA A 80 -4.69 7.67 10.29
C ALA A 80 -4.94 9.19 10.30
N HIS A 81 -3.90 9.99 10.08
CA HIS A 81 -4.00 11.45 10.03
C HIS A 81 -4.74 11.96 8.78
N VAL A 82 -4.72 11.21 7.67
CA VAL A 82 -5.29 11.61 6.38
C VAL A 82 -6.81 11.78 6.46
N ALA A 83 -7.49 10.96 7.27
CA ALA A 83 -8.93 11.09 7.53
C ALA A 83 -9.31 12.45 8.17
N HIS A 84 -8.35 13.11 8.81
CA HIS A 84 -8.51 14.38 9.51
C HIS A 84 -7.66 15.49 8.87
N ASP A 85 -7.17 15.30 7.64
CA ASP A 85 -6.35 16.29 6.94
C ASP A 85 -7.07 17.63 6.81
N ASP A 86 -6.37 18.75 6.98
CA ASP A 86 -6.96 20.09 6.88
C ASP A 86 -7.64 20.35 5.52
N ALA A 87 -7.04 19.82 4.45
CA ALA A 87 -7.53 20.01 3.09
C ALA A 87 -8.66 19.03 2.76
N VAL A 88 -9.83 19.58 2.46
CA VAL A 88 -11.03 18.79 2.07
C VAL A 88 -10.73 17.82 0.93
N ILE A 89 -9.94 18.25 -0.06
CA ILE A 89 -9.59 17.42 -1.22
C ILE A 89 -8.81 16.15 -0.85
N VAL A 90 -7.99 16.20 0.20
CA VAL A 90 -7.24 15.04 0.69
C VAL A 90 -8.18 14.07 1.37
N ARG A 91 -9.11 14.58 2.19
CA ARG A 91 -10.13 13.74 2.85
C ARG A 91 -11.07 13.08 1.84
N MET A 92 -11.46 13.79 0.78
CA MET A 92 -12.26 13.23 -0.32
C MET A 92 -11.51 12.11 -1.04
N ALA A 93 -10.25 12.35 -1.42
CA ALA A 93 -9.42 11.33 -2.06
C ALA A 93 -9.26 10.09 -1.16
N TYR A 94 -9.09 10.28 0.15
CA TYR A 94 -9.03 9.17 1.10
C TYR A 94 -10.35 8.40 1.17
N ALA A 95 -11.50 9.10 1.24
CA ALA A 95 -12.82 8.47 1.26
C ALA A 95 -13.12 7.68 -0.03
N GLU A 96 -12.65 8.15 -1.18
CA GLU A 96 -12.78 7.44 -2.47
C GLU A 96 -11.95 6.16 -2.54
N ASN A 97 -10.83 6.09 -1.80
CA ASN A 97 -9.86 5.00 -1.91
C ASN A 97 -9.88 4.02 -0.72
N ILE A 98 -10.50 4.38 0.41
CA ILE A 98 -10.44 3.58 1.65
C ILE A 98 -11.05 2.19 1.49
N ALA A 99 -12.09 2.05 0.66
CA ALA A 99 -12.69 0.75 0.36
C ALA A 99 -11.68 -0.19 -0.32
N SER A 100 -10.99 0.28 -1.37
CA SER A 100 -9.98 -0.51 -2.09
C SER A 100 -8.76 -0.83 -1.21
N LEU A 101 -8.37 0.08 -0.31
CA LEU A 101 -7.33 -0.19 0.69
C LEU A 101 -7.76 -1.30 1.66
N ALA A 102 -9.01 -1.25 2.16
CA ALA A 102 -9.55 -2.26 3.06
C ALA A 102 -9.65 -3.64 2.37
N GLU A 103 -10.12 -3.70 1.12
CA GLU A 103 -10.16 -4.92 0.32
C GLU A 103 -8.75 -5.50 0.10
N THR A 104 -7.77 -4.63 -0.18
CA THR A 104 -6.37 -5.05 -0.35
C THR A 104 -5.79 -5.59 0.96
N ALA A 105 -6.04 -4.93 2.09
CA ALA A 105 -5.63 -5.39 3.41
C ALA A 105 -6.21 -6.78 3.73
N LEU A 106 -7.51 -6.96 3.47
CA LEU A 106 -8.20 -8.22 3.68
C LEU A 106 -7.63 -9.34 2.79
N ARG A 107 -7.34 -9.04 1.53
CA ARG A 107 -6.70 -10.00 0.61
C ARG A 107 -5.32 -10.43 1.11
N TYR A 108 -4.51 -9.50 1.62
CA TYR A 108 -3.19 -9.81 2.18
C TYR A 108 -3.30 -10.75 3.38
N LEU A 109 -4.29 -10.51 4.26
CA LEU A 109 -4.57 -11.37 5.40
C LEU A 109 -4.99 -12.78 4.95
N TYR A 110 -5.91 -12.91 3.99
CA TYR A 110 -6.36 -14.22 3.52
C TYR A 110 -5.26 -15.03 2.81
N ILE A 111 -4.40 -14.39 2.03
CA ILE A 111 -3.24 -15.05 1.41
C ILE A 111 -2.35 -15.66 2.49
N TYR A 112 -2.13 -14.93 3.59
CA TYR A 112 -1.39 -15.44 4.74
C TYR A 112 -2.05 -16.65 5.38
N GLU A 113 -3.37 -16.58 5.66
CA GLU A 113 -4.09 -17.69 6.29
C GLU A 113 -4.01 -18.96 5.44
N ILE A 114 -4.25 -18.86 4.13
CA ILE A 114 -4.17 -20.01 3.20
C ILE A 114 -2.75 -20.59 3.16
N LEU A 115 -1.72 -19.75 3.11
CA LEU A 115 -0.32 -20.20 3.12
C LEU A 115 0.06 -20.87 4.45
N LEU A 116 -0.55 -20.45 5.56
CA LEU A 116 -0.40 -21.10 6.86
C LEU A 116 -1.02 -22.49 6.88
N TYR A 117 -2.26 -22.61 6.43
CA TYR A 117 -2.94 -23.90 6.29
C TYR A 117 -2.17 -24.85 5.37
N LEU A 118 -1.70 -24.39 4.22
CA LEU A 118 -0.94 -25.23 3.29
C LEU A 118 0.38 -25.73 3.92
N LEU A 119 1.11 -24.86 4.62
CA LEU A 119 2.33 -25.25 5.33
C LEU A 119 2.07 -26.23 6.49
N ILE A 120 0.94 -26.10 7.20
CA ILE A 120 0.53 -27.07 8.21
C ILE A 120 0.25 -28.43 7.55
N VAL A 121 -0.54 -28.46 6.47
CA VAL A 121 -0.86 -29.70 5.74
C VAL A 121 0.40 -30.36 5.19
N LEU A 122 1.30 -29.60 4.55
CA LEU A 122 2.57 -30.11 4.04
C LEU A 122 3.46 -30.66 5.16
N LYS A 123 3.52 -30.00 6.32
CA LYS A 123 4.25 -30.52 7.50
C LYS A 123 3.64 -31.80 8.06
N THR A 124 2.33 -31.95 8.01
CA THR A 124 1.64 -33.19 8.43
C THR A 124 1.95 -34.33 7.46
N ILE A 125 1.92 -34.08 6.15
CA ILE A 125 2.23 -35.09 5.12
C ILE A 125 3.69 -35.52 5.18
N THR A 126 4.62 -34.58 5.37
CA THR A 126 6.07 -34.87 5.42
C THR A 126 6.54 -35.52 6.72
N LYS A 127 5.75 -35.47 7.80
CA LYS A 127 6.00 -36.22 9.05
C LYS A 127 5.44 -37.65 9.04
N LEU A 128 4.78 -38.08 7.95
CA LEU A 128 4.19 -39.42 7.80
C LEU A 128 5.14 -40.45 7.14
N HIS A 129 6.42 -40.12 7.00
CA HIS A 129 7.51 -41.01 6.59
C HIS A 129 8.69 -40.90 7.56
#